data_AF-A0A9P6XXM6-F1
#
_entry.id   AF-A0A9P6XXM6-F1
#
_cell.length_a   1.000
_cell.length_b   1.000
_cell.length_c   1.000
_cell.angle_alpha   90.00
_cell.angle_beta   90.00
_cell.angle_gamma   90.00
#
_symmetry.space_group_name_H-M   'P 1'
#
loop_
_entity.id
_entity.type
_entity.pdbx_description
1 polymer ?
#
loop_
_entity_poly.entity_id
_entity_poly.type
_entity_poly.pdbx_seq_one_letter_code
_entity_poly.pdbx_strand_id
1 'polypeptide(L)'
;MVTATSPPQNIVEAVLKEKKTAKDPENEEGIWVFGYGSLIWKPPIHYESKQIGYIKGYVRRFWQHSEDHRGTPEKPGRVVTLIPYDEWKNIESVEGHDKVTWGVAFKIPSDDAEATRAYLDHREKNGYTAHTVDVYSLEDDVTPVVKNALVYIGTTDNEAYVGPAPLDQIAKQIHETYGPSGWNAEYLLNLAKALREISPGVRDDHVFELEGLVKKLIDENVNK
;
A
#
# COMPACT_ATOMS: atom_id res chain seq x y z
N MET A 1 5.77 0.35 25.24
CA MET A 1 4.42 0.28 24.62
C MET A 1 4.07 1.67 24.11
N VAL A 2 4.40 1.97 22.86
CA VAL A 2 3.78 3.07 22.12
C VAL A 2 3.16 2.36 20.92
N THR A 3 1.87 2.05 21.04
CA THR A 3 1.10 1.54 19.92
C THR A 3 1.10 2.63 18.86
N ALA A 4 1.47 2.30 17.62
CA ALA A 4 1.08 3.12 16.48
C ALA A 4 -0.45 3.09 16.45
N THR A 5 -1.05 4.04 17.16
CA THR A 5 -2.49 4.16 17.32
C THR A 5 -3.08 4.47 15.96
N SER A 6 -4.30 4.00 15.72
CA SER A 6 -5.26 4.71 14.87
C SER A 6 -5.11 6.24 15.05
N PRO A 7 -5.42 7.08 14.03
CA PRO A 7 -5.43 8.52 14.21
C PRO A 7 -6.13 8.82 15.54
N PRO A 8 -5.54 9.66 16.39
CA PRO A 8 -6.28 10.20 17.51
C PRO A 8 -7.58 10.76 16.92
N GLN A 9 -8.75 10.37 17.43
CA GLN A 9 -10.03 10.97 17.02
C GLN A 9 -9.91 12.50 16.93
N ASN A 10 -9.09 13.09 17.80
CA ASN A 10 -8.74 14.50 17.85
C ASN A 10 -8.16 15.12 16.56
N ILE A 11 -7.41 14.41 15.70
CA ILE A 11 -6.87 15.01 14.45
C ILE A 11 -7.96 15.06 13.37
N VAL A 12 -8.72 13.98 13.23
CA VAL A 12 -9.87 13.92 12.32
C VAL A 12 -10.93 14.93 12.77
N GLU A 13 -11.25 14.98 14.07
CA GLU A 13 -12.17 15.96 14.65
C GLU A 13 -11.68 17.42 14.59
N ALA A 14 -10.36 17.66 14.68
CA ALA A 14 -9.81 19.01 14.56
C ALA A 14 -9.92 19.54 13.12
N VAL A 15 -9.63 18.69 12.13
CA VAL A 15 -9.82 19.03 10.70
C VAL A 15 -11.31 19.22 10.39
N LEU A 16 -12.19 18.39 10.95
CA LEU A 16 -13.65 18.50 10.79
C LEU A 16 -14.24 19.76 11.48
N LYS A 17 -13.61 20.29 12.53
CA LYS A 17 -14.09 21.48 13.24
C LYS A 17 -13.78 22.81 12.54
N GLU A 18 -12.79 22.87 11.66
CA GLU A 18 -12.35 24.13 11.04
C GLU A 18 -13.02 24.46 9.69
N LYS A 19 -13.76 23.54 9.05
CA LYS A 19 -14.42 23.82 7.76
C LYS A 19 -15.86 23.35 7.70
N LYS A 20 -16.77 24.17 8.25
CA LYS A 20 -18.16 24.20 7.79
C LYS A 20 -18.28 25.28 6.70
N THR A 21 -17.96 24.91 5.48
CA THR A 21 -18.32 25.69 4.28
C THR A 21 -19.13 24.82 3.33
N ALA A 22 -19.99 25.47 2.55
CA ALA A 22 -21.11 24.87 1.83
C ALA A 22 -20.78 23.58 1.05
N LYS A 23 -21.68 22.59 1.15
CA LYS A 23 -21.63 21.35 0.37
C LYS A 23 -21.69 21.68 -1.12
N ASP A 24 -20.67 21.23 -1.85
CA ASP A 24 -20.66 21.23 -3.31
C ASP A 24 -21.56 20.07 -3.80
N PRO A 25 -22.64 20.34 -4.55
CA PRO A 25 -23.60 19.31 -4.97
C PRO A 25 -23.01 18.25 -5.91
N GLU A 26 -21.85 18.48 -6.54
CA GLU A 26 -21.14 17.44 -7.31
C GLU A 26 -20.37 16.44 -6.45
N ASN A 27 -20.25 16.70 -5.13
CA ASN A 27 -19.39 15.95 -4.22
C ASN A 27 -20.19 15.05 -3.26
N GLU A 28 -21.42 14.63 -3.61
CA GLU A 28 -22.25 13.80 -2.74
C GLU A 28 -21.85 12.30 -2.73
N GLU A 29 -21.21 11.78 -3.78
CA GLU A 29 -20.99 10.33 -3.95
C GLU A 29 -19.78 9.75 -3.18
N GLY A 30 -18.96 10.61 -2.58
CA GLY A 30 -17.73 10.19 -1.88
C GLY A 30 -16.59 9.85 -2.82
N ILE A 31 -15.54 9.20 -2.30
CA ILE A 31 -14.36 8.82 -3.09
C ILE A 31 -14.04 7.34 -2.90
N TRP A 32 -13.44 6.71 -3.90
CA TRP A 32 -12.85 5.39 -3.75
C TRP A 32 -11.35 5.52 -3.51
N VAL A 33 -10.81 4.76 -2.56
CA VAL A 33 -9.36 4.68 -2.28
C VAL A 33 -8.89 3.25 -2.48
N PHE A 34 -7.97 3.02 -3.41
CA PHE A 34 -7.38 1.72 -3.67
C PHE A 34 -6.15 1.47 -2.79
N GLY A 35 -6.21 0.41 -1.99
CA GLY A 35 -5.11 -0.08 -1.15
C GLY A 35 -4.39 -1.27 -1.79
N TYR A 36 -3.09 -1.11 -2.02
CA TYR A 36 -2.20 -2.20 -2.50
C TYR A 36 -1.13 -2.60 -1.46
N GLY A 37 -1.04 -1.91 -0.33
CA GLY A 37 -0.07 -2.17 0.74
C GLY A 37 -0.75 -2.34 2.09
N SER A 38 -0.34 -1.54 3.08
CA SER A 38 -0.88 -1.56 4.45
C SER A 38 -2.40 -1.46 4.53
N LEU A 39 -3.03 -0.71 3.61
CA LEU A 39 -4.47 -0.53 3.56
C LEU A 39 -5.26 -1.83 3.37
N ILE A 40 -4.64 -2.91 2.86
CA ILE A 40 -5.32 -4.20 2.69
C ILE A 40 -5.67 -4.82 4.05
N TRP A 41 -4.77 -4.72 5.05
CA TRP A 41 -4.99 -5.28 6.40
C TRP A 41 -5.26 -4.22 7.48
N LYS A 42 -4.93 -2.96 7.21
CA LYS A 42 -5.22 -1.78 8.04
C LYS A 42 -6.07 -0.81 7.22
N PRO A 43 -7.38 -1.10 7.04
CA PRO A 43 -8.26 -0.27 6.23
C PRO A 43 -8.38 1.16 6.79
N PRO A 44 -8.88 2.12 5.99
CA PRO A 44 -9.32 3.42 6.50
C PRO A 44 -10.34 3.26 7.62
N ILE A 45 -10.40 4.22 8.54
CA ILE A 45 -11.28 4.10 9.72
C ILE A 45 -12.75 4.28 9.37
N HIS A 46 -13.02 5.19 8.44
CA HIS A 46 -14.38 5.47 7.97
C HIS A 46 -14.47 5.10 6.49
N TYR A 47 -15.19 4.01 6.19
CA TYR A 47 -15.55 3.62 4.84
C TYR A 47 -16.95 2.96 4.84
N GLU A 48 -17.73 3.18 3.79
CA GLU A 48 -19.09 2.65 3.63
C GLU A 48 -19.09 1.20 3.13
N SER A 49 -18.18 0.90 2.20
CA SER A 49 -18.08 -0.41 1.56
C SER A 49 -16.66 -0.65 1.06
N LYS A 50 -16.36 -1.92 0.75
CA LYS A 50 -15.08 -2.31 0.13
C LYS A 50 -15.34 -3.21 -1.08
N GLN A 51 -14.51 -3.06 -2.10
CA GLN A 51 -14.52 -3.87 -3.31
C GLN A 51 -13.14 -4.50 -3.49
N ILE A 52 -13.08 -5.83 -3.47
CA ILE A 52 -11.85 -6.58 -3.76
C ILE A 52 -11.68 -6.64 -5.27
N GLY A 53 -10.44 -6.48 -5.73
CA GLY A 53 -10.13 -6.51 -7.15
C GLY A 53 -8.64 -6.31 -7.42
N TYR A 54 -8.32 -6.01 -8.67
CA TYR A 54 -6.98 -5.71 -9.10
C TYR A 54 -6.96 -4.52 -10.03
N ILE A 55 -5.78 -3.90 -10.13
CA ILE A 55 -5.48 -2.84 -11.09
C ILE A 55 -4.54 -3.38 -12.16
N LYS A 56 -4.59 -2.77 -13.35
CA LYS A 56 -3.75 -3.10 -14.50
C LYS A 56 -2.69 -2.05 -14.72
N GLY A 57 -1.63 -2.41 -15.44
CA GLY A 57 -0.57 -1.47 -15.85
C GLY A 57 0.39 -1.08 -14.72
N TYR A 58 0.32 -1.75 -13.57
CA TYR A 58 1.23 -1.55 -12.45
C TYR A 58 1.66 -2.88 -11.85
N VAL A 59 2.90 -2.91 -11.35
CA VAL A 59 3.41 -4.01 -10.53
C VAL A 59 3.75 -3.52 -9.13
N ARG A 60 3.50 -4.35 -8.12
CA ARG A 60 3.87 -4.08 -6.73
C ARG A 60 5.30 -4.53 -6.45
N ARG A 61 6.11 -3.65 -5.85
CA ARG A 61 7.50 -3.95 -5.49
C ARG A 61 7.91 -3.36 -4.15
N PHE A 62 8.74 -4.06 -3.38
CA PHE A 62 9.38 -3.57 -2.15
C PHE A 62 10.56 -2.63 -2.45
N TRP A 63 10.34 -1.62 -3.30
CA TRP A 63 11.38 -0.72 -3.83
C TRP A 63 11.30 0.69 -3.27
N GLN A 64 10.52 0.88 -2.20
CA GLN A 64 10.42 2.14 -1.48
C GLN A 64 11.05 2.01 -0.10
N HIS A 65 11.93 2.94 0.26
CA HIS A 65 12.43 3.06 1.62
C HIS A 65 11.35 3.57 2.57
N SER A 66 11.38 3.07 3.81
CA SER A 66 10.56 3.58 4.91
C SER A 66 11.45 3.97 6.07
N GLU A 67 11.51 5.27 6.34
CA GLU A 67 12.37 5.88 7.36
C GLU A 67 11.61 6.30 8.63
N ASP A 68 10.28 6.27 8.59
CA ASP A 68 9.38 6.79 9.63
C ASP A 68 8.40 5.74 10.16
N HIS A 69 8.25 4.61 9.47
CA HIS A 69 7.33 3.53 9.86
C HIS A 69 8.06 2.21 10.10
N ARG A 70 8.73 1.67 9.08
CA ARG A 70 9.33 0.33 9.10
C ARG A 70 10.85 0.32 9.18
N GLY A 71 11.46 1.48 9.30
CA GLY A 71 12.86 1.68 9.63
C GLY A 71 13.06 3.02 10.31
N THR A 72 14.29 3.51 10.24
CA THR A 72 14.70 4.86 10.66
C THR A 72 15.46 5.55 9.52
N PRO A 73 15.72 6.86 9.56
CA PRO A 73 16.56 7.53 8.56
C PRO A 73 17.96 6.90 8.43
N GLU A 74 18.54 6.41 9.53
CA GLU A 74 19.86 5.75 9.54
C GLU A 74 19.80 4.29 9.07
N LYS A 75 18.65 3.63 9.24
CA LYS A 75 18.43 2.23 8.86
C LYS A 75 17.04 2.05 8.24
N PRO A 76 16.84 2.50 7.00
CA PRO A 76 15.53 2.46 6.35
C PRO A 76 15.04 1.03 6.14
N GLY A 77 13.74 0.84 6.34
CA GLY A 77 13.04 -0.36 5.92
C GLY A 77 12.71 -0.34 4.42
N ARG A 78 12.12 -1.42 3.92
CA ARG A 78 11.53 -1.57 2.58
C ARG A 78 10.02 -1.76 2.71
N VAL A 79 9.24 -0.95 1.99
CA VAL A 79 7.78 -1.04 1.87
C VAL A 79 7.38 -1.08 0.40
N VAL A 80 6.11 -1.43 0.13
CA VAL A 80 5.64 -1.54 -1.25
C VAL A 80 5.34 -0.20 -1.90
N THR A 81 5.70 -0.08 -3.17
CA THR A 81 5.18 0.93 -4.10
C THR A 81 4.65 0.25 -5.37
N LEU A 82 3.97 1.02 -6.23
CA LEU A 82 3.55 0.59 -7.57
C LEU A 82 4.51 1.16 -8.61
N ILE A 83 4.99 0.30 -9.50
CA ILE A 83 5.80 0.70 -10.65
C ILE A 83 4.94 0.57 -11.90
N PRO A 84 4.84 1.61 -12.76
CA PRO A 84 4.19 1.47 -14.05
C PRO A 84 4.80 0.30 -14.83
N TYR A 85 3.97 -0.58 -15.38
CA TYR A 85 4.41 -1.79 -16.07
C TYR A 85 5.36 -1.49 -17.22
N ASP A 86 5.12 -0.39 -17.94
CA ASP A 86 5.96 0.05 -19.05
C ASP A 86 7.36 0.50 -18.63
N GLU A 87 7.54 0.96 -17.40
CA GLU A 87 8.85 1.22 -16.81
C GLU A 87 9.48 -0.07 -16.31
N TRP A 88 8.71 -0.85 -15.54
CA TRP A 88 9.18 -2.08 -14.91
C TRP A 88 9.68 -3.14 -15.90
N LYS A 89 9.01 -3.29 -17.05
CA LYS A 89 9.41 -4.25 -18.09
C LYS A 89 10.78 -3.95 -18.73
N ASN A 90 11.31 -2.74 -18.52
CA ASN A 90 12.66 -2.36 -18.97
C ASN A 90 13.72 -2.60 -17.87
N ILE A 91 13.31 -3.01 -16.67
CA ILE A 91 14.15 -3.20 -15.48
C ILE A 91 14.33 -4.68 -15.16
N GLU A 92 13.24 -5.46 -15.15
CA GLU A 92 13.24 -6.90 -14.85
C GLU A 92 12.72 -7.72 -16.03
N SER A 93 13.05 -9.02 -16.04
CA SER A 93 12.36 -9.96 -16.93
C SER A 93 10.87 -9.98 -16.62
N VAL A 94 10.03 -9.98 -17.65
CA VAL A 94 8.58 -10.06 -17.50
C VAL A 94 8.07 -11.50 -17.46
N GLU A 95 8.91 -12.47 -17.81
CA GLU A 95 8.52 -13.87 -17.91
C GLU A 95 8.18 -14.43 -16.53
N GLY A 96 7.01 -15.06 -16.42
CA GLY A 96 6.54 -15.67 -15.17
C GLY A 96 5.86 -14.72 -14.17
N HIS A 97 5.97 -13.40 -14.36
CA HIS A 97 5.42 -12.42 -13.41
C HIS A 97 3.94 -12.08 -13.62
N ASP A 98 3.29 -11.72 -12.51
CA ASP A 98 1.93 -11.22 -12.50
C ASP A 98 1.78 -9.92 -13.30
N LYS A 99 0.70 -9.85 -14.09
CA LYS A 99 0.39 -8.71 -14.97
C LYS A 99 -0.55 -7.68 -14.35
N VAL A 100 -1.04 -7.98 -13.14
CA VAL A 100 -2.01 -7.17 -12.42
C VAL A 100 -1.57 -7.06 -10.96
N THR A 101 -1.98 -5.98 -10.30
CA THR A 101 -1.74 -5.81 -8.87
C THR A 101 -3.04 -5.90 -8.10
N TRP A 102 -3.12 -6.92 -7.24
CA TRP A 102 -4.27 -7.16 -6.36
C TRP A 102 -4.33 -6.21 -5.18
N GLY A 103 -5.55 -5.82 -4.79
CA GLY A 103 -5.79 -4.95 -3.66
C GLY A 103 -7.27 -4.84 -3.29
N VAL A 104 -7.60 -3.78 -2.57
CA VAL A 104 -8.96 -3.49 -2.10
C VAL A 104 -9.26 -2.01 -2.30
N ALA A 105 -10.37 -1.70 -2.97
CA ALA A 105 -10.91 -0.36 -3.04
C ALA A 105 -11.89 -0.13 -1.88
N PHE A 106 -11.76 0.99 -1.18
CA PHE A 106 -12.65 1.39 -0.07
C PHE A 106 -13.46 2.62 -0.49
N LYS A 107 -14.78 2.57 -0.35
CA LYS A 107 -15.66 3.71 -0.58
C LYS A 107 -15.71 4.57 0.67
N ILE A 108 -15.20 5.79 0.58
CA ILE A 108 -15.19 6.78 1.65
C ILE A 108 -16.38 7.71 1.44
N PRO A 109 -17.23 7.94 2.45
CA PRO A 109 -18.38 8.84 2.31
C PRO A 109 -17.90 10.26 2.00
N SER A 110 -18.74 11.05 1.32
CA SER A 110 -18.43 12.43 0.93
C SER A 110 -18.05 13.32 2.11
N ASP A 111 -18.74 13.16 3.25
CA ASP A 111 -18.47 13.91 4.48
C ASP A 111 -17.05 13.63 5.05
N ASP A 112 -16.45 12.48 4.75
CA ASP A 112 -15.09 12.09 5.21
C ASP A 112 -14.02 12.17 4.10
N ALA A 113 -14.40 12.51 2.86
CA ALA A 113 -13.51 12.47 1.71
C ALA A 113 -12.33 13.45 1.83
N GLU A 114 -12.59 14.71 2.23
CA GLU A 114 -11.54 15.71 2.41
C GLU A 114 -10.58 15.32 3.54
N ALA A 115 -11.12 14.88 4.68
CA ALA A 115 -10.32 14.44 5.82
C ALA A 115 -9.46 13.21 5.48
N THR A 116 -10.01 12.26 4.72
CA THR A 116 -9.28 11.07 4.27
C THR A 116 -8.18 11.42 3.29
N ARG A 117 -8.44 12.32 2.33
CA ARG A 117 -7.39 12.84 1.42
C ARG A 117 -6.29 13.52 2.20
N ALA A 118 -6.62 14.47 3.07
CA ALA A 118 -5.64 15.19 3.88
C ALA A 118 -4.81 14.25 4.79
N TYR A 119 -5.43 13.22 5.35
CA TYR A 119 -4.72 12.20 6.13
C TYR A 119 -3.76 11.39 5.27
N LEU A 120 -4.19 10.95 4.08
CA LEU A 120 -3.32 10.21 3.17
C LEU A 120 -2.20 11.10 2.62
N ASP A 121 -2.48 12.33 2.22
CA ASP A 121 -1.48 13.33 1.83
C ASP A 121 -0.43 13.54 2.95
N HIS A 122 -0.86 13.54 4.21
CA HIS A 122 0.06 13.65 5.34
C HIS A 122 0.88 12.37 5.56
N ARG A 123 0.24 11.20 5.44
CA ARG A 123 0.89 9.90 5.66
C ARG A 123 1.93 9.61 4.59
N GLU A 124 1.70 10.10 3.38
CA GLU A 124 2.45 9.73 2.19
C GLU A 124 3.47 10.83 1.78
N LYS A 125 3.85 11.71 2.72
CA LYS A 125 4.80 12.83 2.53
C LYS A 125 6.18 12.44 1.97
N ASN A 126 6.57 11.18 2.07
CA ASN A 126 7.87 10.68 1.61
C ASN A 126 7.84 10.28 0.12
N GLY A 127 7.40 11.21 -0.74
CA GLY A 127 7.53 11.08 -2.19
C GLY A 127 6.39 10.36 -2.92
N TYR A 128 5.28 10.06 -2.24
CA TYR A 128 4.10 9.52 -2.89
C TYR A 128 3.24 10.63 -3.50
N THR A 129 2.67 10.36 -4.66
CA THR A 129 1.77 11.26 -5.37
C THR A 129 0.42 10.59 -5.57
N ALA A 130 -0.64 11.40 -5.66
CA ALA A 130 -2.00 10.93 -5.90
C ALA A 130 -2.25 10.64 -7.38
N HIS A 131 -2.76 9.44 -7.68
CA HIS A 131 -3.16 8.98 -9.01
C HIS A 131 -4.57 8.40 -8.96
N THR A 132 -5.15 8.13 -10.13
CA THR A 132 -6.43 7.43 -10.25
C THR A 132 -6.28 6.16 -11.06
N VAL A 133 -6.91 5.08 -10.60
CA VAL A 133 -6.88 3.76 -11.24
C VAL A 133 -8.28 3.16 -11.33
N ASP A 134 -8.49 2.38 -12.38
CA ASP A 134 -9.67 1.53 -12.53
C ASP A 134 -9.42 0.17 -11.90
N VAL A 135 -10.39 -0.32 -11.14
CA VAL A 135 -10.33 -1.59 -10.40
C VAL A 135 -11.26 -2.60 -11.05
N TYR A 136 -10.73 -3.77 -11.36
CA TYR A 136 -11.40 -4.88 -12.04
C TYR A 136 -11.62 -6.05 -11.07
N SER A 137 -12.65 -6.85 -11.33
CA SER A 137 -12.95 -8.05 -10.53
C SER A 137 -12.48 -9.32 -11.26
N LEU A 138 -12.57 -10.47 -10.59
CA LEU A 138 -12.33 -11.77 -11.25
C LEU A 138 -13.41 -12.13 -12.26
N GLU A 139 -14.61 -11.61 -12.07
CA GLU A 139 -15.78 -11.97 -12.86
C GLU A 139 -15.79 -11.21 -14.19
N ASP A 140 -15.27 -9.98 -14.20
CA ASP A 140 -15.14 -9.14 -15.38
C ASP A 140 -13.78 -8.40 -15.40
N ASP A 141 -12.92 -8.82 -16.31
CA ASP A 141 -11.61 -8.19 -16.60
C ASP A 141 -11.72 -7.08 -17.66
N VAL A 142 -12.92 -6.81 -18.21
CA VAL A 142 -13.13 -5.80 -19.25
C VAL A 142 -13.73 -4.53 -18.66
N THR A 143 -14.78 -4.67 -17.85
CA THR A 143 -15.45 -3.51 -17.23
C THR A 143 -14.94 -3.31 -15.81
N PRO A 144 -14.45 -2.12 -15.46
CA PRO A 144 -14.04 -1.85 -14.09
C PRO A 144 -15.27 -1.81 -13.16
N VAL A 145 -15.17 -2.52 -12.04
CA VAL A 145 -16.17 -2.52 -10.95
C VAL A 145 -16.08 -1.25 -10.10
N VAL A 146 -14.93 -0.58 -10.11
CA VAL A 146 -14.73 0.77 -9.55
C VAL A 146 -13.91 1.60 -10.54
N LYS A 147 -14.39 2.79 -10.88
CA LYS A 147 -13.69 3.73 -11.74
C LYS A 147 -13.00 4.82 -10.94
N ASN A 148 -11.86 5.30 -11.43
CA ASN A 148 -11.14 6.46 -10.88
C ASN A 148 -10.87 6.37 -9.36
N ALA A 149 -10.55 5.18 -8.85
CA ALA A 149 -10.15 5.03 -7.45
C ALA A 149 -8.83 5.75 -7.20
N LEU A 150 -8.79 6.59 -6.16
CA LEU A 150 -7.59 7.27 -5.69
C LEU A 150 -6.57 6.25 -5.21
N VAL A 151 -5.33 6.36 -5.67
CA VAL A 151 -4.20 5.56 -5.20
C VAL A 151 -2.99 6.46 -5.00
N TYR A 152 -2.23 6.21 -3.93
CA TYR A 152 -0.98 6.94 -3.66
C TYR A 152 0.18 6.09 -4.13
N ILE A 153 1.06 6.63 -4.98
CA ILE A 153 2.19 5.89 -5.56
C ILE A 153 3.48 6.65 -5.28
N GLY A 154 4.46 5.97 -4.67
CA GLY A 154 5.85 6.44 -4.62
C GLY A 154 6.48 6.19 -5.99
N THR A 155 6.55 7.24 -6.81
CA THR A 155 6.99 7.19 -8.21
C THR A 155 8.49 6.91 -8.33
N THR A 156 8.96 6.44 -9.49
CA THR A 156 10.37 6.03 -9.68
C THR A 156 11.37 7.19 -9.62
N ASP A 157 10.89 8.44 -9.62
CA ASP A 157 11.66 9.67 -9.47
C ASP A 157 11.70 10.21 -8.02
N ASN A 158 11.01 9.57 -7.07
CA ASN A 158 10.94 10.04 -5.69
C ASN A 158 12.21 9.69 -4.88
N GLU A 159 12.56 10.51 -3.89
CA GLU A 159 13.82 10.38 -3.13
C GLU A 159 13.94 9.06 -2.33
N ALA A 160 12.82 8.50 -1.90
CA ALA A 160 12.77 7.25 -1.16
C ALA A 160 12.64 6.02 -2.09
N TYR A 161 12.58 6.21 -3.43
CA TYR A 161 12.68 5.11 -4.38
C TYR A 161 14.12 4.60 -4.44
N VAL A 162 14.28 3.30 -4.17
CA VAL A 162 15.60 2.64 -4.13
C VAL A 162 15.73 1.52 -5.14
N GLY A 163 14.71 1.36 -5.99
CA GLY A 163 14.75 0.50 -7.16
C GLY A 163 14.97 -0.99 -6.87
N PRO A 164 15.25 -1.75 -7.94
CA PRO A 164 15.50 -3.19 -7.86
C PRO A 164 16.75 -3.49 -7.04
N ALA A 165 16.70 -4.59 -6.30
CA ALA A 165 17.83 -5.20 -5.65
C ALA A 165 17.60 -6.72 -5.60
N PRO A 166 18.66 -7.53 -5.47
CA PRO A 166 18.52 -8.97 -5.28
C PRO A 166 17.57 -9.29 -4.12
N LEU A 167 16.68 -10.27 -4.30
CA LEU A 167 15.62 -10.57 -3.32
C LEU A 167 16.19 -10.96 -1.95
N ASP A 168 17.35 -11.61 -1.89
CA ASP A 168 18.06 -11.94 -0.66
C ASP A 168 18.51 -10.68 0.09
N GLN A 169 18.94 -9.64 -0.62
CA GLN A 169 19.31 -8.34 -0.02
C GLN A 169 18.08 -7.59 0.50
N ILE A 170 16.99 -7.58 -0.28
CA ILE A 170 15.72 -6.97 0.16
C ILE A 170 15.19 -7.72 1.40
N ALA A 171 15.17 -9.05 1.36
CA ALA A 171 14.72 -9.88 2.48
C ALA A 171 15.57 -9.66 3.74
N LYS A 172 16.89 -9.58 3.59
CA LYS A 172 17.81 -9.27 4.70
C LYS A 172 17.52 -7.88 5.30
N GLN A 173 17.35 -6.86 4.46
CA GLN A 173 16.99 -5.52 4.93
C GLN A 173 15.65 -5.53 5.69
N ILE A 174 14.62 -6.20 5.15
CA ILE A 174 13.30 -6.35 5.80
C ILE A 174 13.42 -7.11 7.14
N HIS A 175 14.26 -8.13 7.22
CA HIS A 175 14.45 -8.90 8.44
C HIS A 175 15.13 -8.09 9.55
N GLU A 176 16.10 -7.24 9.20
CA GLU A 176 16.96 -6.55 10.18
C GLU A 176 16.49 -5.14 10.58
N THR A 177 15.39 -4.64 10.00
CA THR A 177 14.91 -3.26 10.21
C THR A 177 13.67 -3.20 11.10
N TYR A 178 13.68 -2.20 11.98
CA TYR A 178 12.61 -1.87 12.91
C TYR A 178 12.39 -0.37 12.87
N GLY A 179 11.13 0.04 12.81
CA GLY A 179 10.76 1.45 12.88
C GLY A 179 9.66 1.70 13.90
N PRO A 180 9.18 2.95 14.01
CA PRO A 180 8.12 3.34 14.94
C PRO A 180 6.83 2.51 14.84
N SER A 181 6.55 1.92 13.67
CA SER A 181 5.38 1.07 13.42
C SER A 181 5.63 -0.42 13.60
N GLY A 182 6.79 -0.81 14.14
CA GLY A 182 7.19 -2.20 14.40
C GLY A 182 8.23 -2.73 13.42
N TRP A 183 8.46 -4.04 13.48
CA TRP A 183 9.40 -4.73 12.59
C TRP A 183 8.97 -4.61 11.13
N ASN A 184 9.93 -4.47 10.22
CA ASN A 184 9.62 -4.46 8.80
C ASN A 184 9.13 -5.84 8.32
N ALA A 185 9.66 -6.93 8.88
CA ALA A 185 9.17 -8.28 8.63
C ALA A 185 7.66 -8.41 8.90
N GLU A 186 7.12 -7.81 9.97
CA GLU A 186 5.68 -7.80 10.23
C GLU A 186 4.87 -7.15 9.11
N TYR A 187 5.40 -6.11 8.44
CA TYR A 187 4.73 -5.49 7.31
C TYR A 187 4.57 -6.48 6.16
N LEU A 188 5.66 -7.14 5.76
CA LEU A 188 5.66 -8.12 4.68
C LEU A 188 4.76 -9.31 5.00
N LEU A 189 4.87 -9.88 6.20
CA LEU A 189 4.08 -11.03 6.62
C LEU A 189 2.58 -10.70 6.69
N ASN A 190 2.22 -9.51 7.17
CA ASN A 190 0.82 -9.08 7.18
C ASN A 190 0.29 -8.84 5.76
N LEU A 191 1.08 -8.23 4.87
CA LEU A 191 0.70 -8.05 3.47
C LEU A 191 0.46 -9.39 2.78
N ALA A 192 1.41 -10.32 2.91
CA ALA A 192 1.32 -11.65 2.30
C ALA A 192 0.11 -12.44 2.82
N LYS A 193 -0.15 -12.38 4.15
CA LYS A 193 -1.35 -12.97 4.74
C LYS A 193 -2.62 -12.34 4.17
N ALA A 194 -2.71 -11.02 4.16
CA ALA A 194 -3.90 -10.32 3.72
C ALA A 194 -4.19 -10.56 2.23
N LEU A 195 -3.16 -10.63 1.38
CA LEU A 195 -3.30 -10.98 -0.03
C LEU A 195 -3.90 -12.38 -0.24
N ARG A 196 -3.49 -13.37 0.56
CA ARG A 196 -4.11 -14.70 0.52
C ARG A 196 -5.57 -14.70 0.99
N GLU A 197 -5.91 -13.81 1.93
CA GLU A 197 -7.25 -13.73 2.51
C GLU A 197 -8.26 -12.99 1.62
N ILE A 198 -7.82 -12.02 0.81
CA ILE A 198 -8.76 -11.27 -0.04
C ILE A 198 -9.31 -12.08 -1.22
N SER A 199 -8.54 -13.02 -1.79
CA SER A 199 -9.05 -13.92 -2.83
C SER A 199 -8.16 -15.16 -3.01
N PRO A 200 -8.74 -16.37 -3.19
CA PRO A 200 -7.97 -17.59 -3.46
C PRO A 200 -7.11 -17.55 -4.74
N GLY A 201 -7.47 -16.68 -5.68
CA GLY A 201 -6.77 -16.52 -6.97
C GLY A 201 -5.71 -15.42 -6.98
N VAL A 202 -5.44 -14.75 -5.86
CA VAL A 202 -4.41 -13.71 -5.80
C VAL A 202 -3.04 -14.32 -6.05
N ARG A 203 -2.32 -13.70 -6.98
CA ARG A 203 -0.92 -13.96 -7.22
C ARG A 203 -0.13 -12.67 -7.02
N ASP A 204 1.01 -12.82 -6.34
CA ASP A 204 2.02 -11.78 -6.20
C ASP A 204 3.36 -12.48 -5.90
N ASP A 205 4.01 -12.93 -6.97
CA ASP A 205 5.25 -13.72 -6.85
C ASP A 205 6.33 -12.96 -6.05
N HIS A 206 6.44 -11.64 -6.24
CA HIS A 206 7.42 -10.82 -5.52
C HIS A 206 7.19 -10.80 -4.01
N VAL A 207 5.95 -10.58 -3.58
CA VAL A 207 5.59 -10.59 -2.14
C VAL A 207 5.82 -11.98 -1.54
N PHE A 208 5.37 -13.04 -2.22
CA PHE A 208 5.43 -14.40 -1.67
C PHE A 208 6.85 -14.98 -1.66
N GLU A 209 7.69 -14.65 -2.64
CA GLU A 209 9.11 -15.03 -2.63
C GLU A 209 9.86 -14.33 -1.49
N LEU A 210 9.66 -13.02 -1.32
CA LEU A 210 10.24 -12.28 -0.19
C LEU A 210 9.77 -12.83 1.15
N GLU A 211 8.48 -13.17 1.28
CA GLU A 211 7.94 -13.77 2.50
C GLU A 211 8.66 -15.08 2.85
N GLY A 212 8.90 -15.94 1.84
CA GLY A 212 9.64 -17.18 2.02
C GLY A 212 11.08 -16.96 2.47
N LEU A 213 11.78 -15.98 1.88
CA LEU A 213 13.15 -15.63 2.27
C LEU A 213 13.22 -15.07 3.69
N VAL A 214 12.32 -14.14 4.05
CA VAL A 214 12.27 -13.55 5.39
C VAL A 214 11.93 -14.59 6.45
N LYS A 215 11.01 -15.52 6.18
CA LYS A 215 10.70 -16.64 7.10
C LYS A 215 11.93 -17.51 7.38
N LYS A 216 12.71 -17.85 6.34
CA LYS A 216 13.97 -18.60 6.52
C LYS A 216 14.95 -17.86 7.43
N LEU A 217 15.13 -16.55 7.22
CA LEU A 217 16.01 -15.74 8.07
C LEU A 217 15.55 -15.70 9.53
N ILE A 218 14.23 -15.61 9.77
CA ILE A 218 13.65 -15.66 11.13
C ILE A 218 13.95 -17.01 11.78
N ASP A 219 13.70 -18.12 11.07
CA ASP A 219 13.92 -19.47 11.59
C ASP A 219 15.42 -19.72 11.89
N GLU A 220 16.32 -19.26 11.04
CA GLU A 220 17.77 -19.34 11.27
C GLU A 220 18.24 -18.54 12.49
N ASN A 221 17.58 -17.42 12.79
CA ASN A 221 17.92 -16.58 13.95
C ASN A 221 17.38 -17.13 15.27
N VAL A 222 16.24 -17.83 15.25
CA VAL A 222 15.70 -18.52 16.43
C VAL A 222 16.54 -19.74 16.83
N ASN A 223 17.25 -20.34 15.86
CA ASN A 223 18.08 -21.53 16.07
C ASN A 223 19.55 -21.23 16.41
N LYS A 224 19.92 -19.95 16.61
CA LYS A 224 21.25 -19.49 17.05
C LYS A 224 21.22 -19.05 18.51
#